data_AF-A0A3B8LCD7-F1
#
_entry.id   AF-A0A3B8LCD7-F1
#
_cell.length_a   1.000
_cell.length_b   1.000
_cell.length_c   1.000
_cell.angle_alpha   90.00
_cell.angle_beta   90.00
_cell.angle_gamma   90.00
#
_symmetry.space_group_name_H-M   'P 1'
#
loop_
_entity.id
_entity.type
_entity.pdbx_description
1 polymer ?
#
loop_
_entity_poly.entity_id
_entity_poly.type
_entity_poly.pdbx_seq_one_letter_code
_entity_poly.pdbx_strand_id
1 'polypeptide(L)'
;MSFPNALRFEAKFNRQRFPQPPPGDREWYTYEALRALPRIILMIDKNEFSETYGCFDREFWHYRTTDFPCAMNQEFCLPLALAYSTPFPNNAYYQSERLKELVIASIEFAQKTTHEDGSCDDYFPYERALGAHVFSTYAMTESYIELDLNRPDLLEFFRLRGDWLLNNNESGQLTNHQAFAALALYNVYILTGDDRYLHGSHHFRDITLSWQQEEGWFQEYEGADPGYHSCSIAFLGKLYQKSKDQKLIEPLKKAVE
;
A
#
# COMPACT_ATOMS: atom_id res chain seq x y z
N MET A 1 42.97 6.43 -39.56
CA MET A 1 41.92 5.51 -39.07
C MET A 1 40.95 6.32 -38.24
N SER A 2 39.75 6.59 -38.76
CA SER A 2 38.69 7.30 -38.04
C SER A 2 37.94 6.30 -37.15
N PHE A 3 37.80 6.61 -35.87
CA PHE A 3 36.94 5.83 -34.98
C PHE A 3 35.48 5.89 -35.48
N PRO A 4 34.76 4.75 -35.51
CA PRO A 4 33.36 4.73 -35.90
C PRO A 4 32.52 5.47 -34.86
N ASN A 5 31.55 6.23 -35.37
CA ASN A 5 30.60 7.09 -34.64
C ASN A 5 29.57 6.29 -33.81
N ALA A 6 29.99 5.20 -33.17
CA ALA A 6 29.12 4.35 -32.37
C ALA A 6 28.91 4.99 -30.99
N LEU A 7 27.63 5.12 -30.60
CA LEU A 7 27.13 5.57 -29.29
C LEU A 7 26.97 7.08 -29.08
N ARG A 8 26.52 7.84 -30.09
CA ARG A 8 25.67 9.01 -29.78
C ARG A 8 24.22 8.57 -29.71
N PHE A 9 23.76 8.28 -28.49
CA PHE A 9 22.34 8.35 -28.21
C PHE A 9 21.92 9.80 -28.38
N GLU A 10 21.34 10.15 -29.53
CA GLU A 10 20.43 11.30 -29.59
C GLU A 10 19.21 10.94 -28.77
N ALA A 11 19.36 11.01 -27.45
CA ALA A 11 18.21 11.07 -26.59
C ALA A 11 17.48 12.36 -26.99
N LYS A 12 16.38 12.21 -27.74
CA LYS A 12 15.27 13.14 -27.65
C LYS A 12 14.77 13.06 -26.20
N PHE A 13 15.53 13.67 -25.29
CA PHE A 13 15.07 14.01 -23.96
C PHE A 13 13.91 14.96 -24.22
N ASN A 14 12.70 14.41 -24.27
CA ASN A 14 11.51 15.20 -24.13
C ASN A 14 11.61 15.76 -22.71
N ARG A 15 12.18 16.98 -22.60
CA ARG A 15 12.63 17.61 -21.34
C ARG A 15 11.51 17.78 -20.31
N GLN A 16 10.27 17.43 -20.65
CA GLN A 16 9.11 17.51 -19.78
C GLN A 16 8.18 16.30 -19.99
N ARG A 17 8.63 15.07 -19.65
CA ARG A 17 7.70 13.93 -19.54
C ARG A 17 6.55 14.24 -18.57
N PHE A 18 6.84 15.06 -17.56
CA PHE A 18 5.87 15.68 -16.67
C PHE A 18 6.19 17.18 -16.61
N PRO A 19 5.34 18.07 -17.13
CA PRO A 19 5.56 19.51 -17.02
C PRO A 19 5.40 19.95 -15.57
N GLN A 20 6.28 20.85 -15.12
CA GLN A 20 6.25 21.35 -13.75
C GLN A 20 5.06 22.32 -13.57
N PRO A 21 4.22 22.13 -12.54
CA PRO A 21 3.14 23.06 -12.23
C PRO A 21 3.65 24.43 -11.74
N PRO A 22 2.85 25.51 -11.88
CA PRO A 22 3.21 26.80 -11.31
C PRO A 22 3.24 26.73 -9.77
N PRO A 23 4.02 27.60 -9.08
CA PRO A 23 4.04 27.64 -7.63
C PRO A 23 2.65 27.83 -7.03
N GLY A 24 2.31 27.03 -6.00
CA GLY A 24 1.00 27.07 -5.34
C GLY A 24 -0.11 26.27 -6.02
N ASP A 25 0.17 25.61 -7.15
CA ASP A 25 -0.81 24.75 -7.81
C ASP A 25 -1.03 23.42 -7.07
N ARG A 26 -2.27 22.94 -7.01
CA ARG A 26 -2.60 21.62 -6.43
C ARG A 26 -1.99 20.46 -7.23
N GLU A 27 -1.68 20.68 -8.50
CA GLU A 27 -1.09 19.66 -9.38
C GLU A 27 0.33 19.25 -8.96
N TRP A 28 0.96 19.97 -8.02
CA TRP A 28 2.26 19.59 -7.45
C TRP A 28 2.25 18.16 -6.89
N TYR A 29 1.20 17.72 -6.22
CA TYR A 29 1.11 16.34 -5.69
C TYR A 29 1.13 15.30 -6.80
N THR A 30 0.33 15.51 -7.85
CA THR A 30 0.28 14.65 -9.03
C THR A 30 1.61 14.65 -9.77
N TYR A 31 2.23 15.82 -9.95
CA TYR A 31 3.54 15.96 -10.60
C TYR A 31 4.64 15.17 -9.87
N GLU A 32 4.70 15.27 -8.54
CA GLU A 32 5.63 14.51 -7.70
C GLU A 32 5.38 13.00 -7.81
N ALA A 33 4.12 12.58 -7.68
CA ALA A 33 3.73 11.17 -7.76
C ALA A 33 4.11 10.55 -9.12
N LEU A 34 3.73 11.19 -10.23
CA LEU A 34 4.01 10.69 -11.57
C LEU A 34 5.52 10.62 -11.88
N ARG A 35 6.31 11.56 -11.36
CA ARG A 35 7.78 11.53 -11.44
C ARG A 35 8.38 10.36 -10.65
N ALA A 36 7.78 9.96 -9.54
CA ALA A 36 8.27 8.87 -8.71
C ALA A 36 7.94 7.48 -9.29
N LEU A 37 6.83 7.33 -10.01
CA LEU A 37 6.37 6.05 -10.57
C LEU A 37 7.41 5.25 -11.36
N PRO A 38 8.24 5.83 -12.25
CA PRO A 38 9.32 5.08 -12.91
C PRO A 38 10.23 4.33 -11.94
N ARG A 39 10.51 4.90 -10.75
CA ARG A 39 11.36 4.24 -9.73
C ARG A 39 10.63 3.08 -9.08
N ILE A 40 9.33 3.23 -8.79
CA ILE A 40 8.50 2.15 -8.26
C ILE A 40 8.38 1.01 -9.28
N ILE A 41 8.16 1.32 -10.56
CA ILE A 41 8.09 0.32 -11.64
C ILE A 41 9.42 -0.43 -11.82
N LEU A 42 10.56 0.17 -11.45
CA LEU A 42 11.85 -0.53 -11.47
C LEU A 42 11.96 -1.58 -10.34
N MET A 43 11.22 -1.42 -9.25
CA MET A 43 11.26 -2.32 -8.10
C MET A 43 10.58 -3.66 -8.36
N ILE A 44 9.55 -3.71 -9.22
CA ILE A 44 8.82 -4.96 -9.51
C ILE A 44 9.56 -5.86 -10.51
N ASP A 45 9.61 -7.16 -10.22
CA ASP A 45 9.99 -8.17 -11.22
C ASP A 45 8.96 -8.20 -12.34
N LYS A 46 9.42 -7.92 -13.55
CA LYS A 46 8.60 -7.76 -14.77
C LYS A 46 8.64 -8.97 -15.68
N ASN A 47 9.46 -9.98 -15.37
CA ASN A 47 9.61 -11.15 -16.20
C ASN A 47 8.53 -12.18 -15.87
N GLU A 48 7.55 -12.36 -16.75
CA GLU A 48 6.43 -13.30 -16.59
C GLU A 48 6.86 -14.76 -16.41
N PHE A 49 8.08 -15.12 -16.85
CA PHE A 49 8.65 -16.46 -16.69
C PHE A 49 9.45 -16.63 -15.40
N SER A 50 9.59 -15.57 -14.61
CA SER A 50 10.29 -15.60 -13.33
C SER A 50 9.40 -16.17 -12.25
N GLU A 51 9.96 -16.99 -11.35
CA GLU A 51 9.23 -17.49 -10.19
C GLU A 51 8.84 -16.38 -9.21
N THR A 52 9.52 -15.23 -9.32
CA THR A 52 9.31 -14.02 -8.52
C THR A 52 8.54 -12.93 -9.28
N TYR A 53 7.89 -13.27 -10.39
CA TYR A 53 7.08 -12.30 -11.15
C TYR A 53 6.08 -11.58 -10.24
N GLY A 54 6.06 -10.24 -10.27
CA GLY A 54 5.22 -9.43 -9.39
C GLY A 54 5.84 -9.05 -8.03
N CYS A 55 7.03 -9.55 -7.69
CA CYS A 55 7.73 -9.18 -6.46
C CYS A 55 8.31 -7.76 -6.54
N PHE A 56 7.99 -6.90 -5.58
CA PHE A 56 8.60 -5.57 -5.44
C PHE A 56 9.90 -5.55 -4.62
N ASP A 57 10.21 -6.62 -3.90
CA ASP A 57 11.44 -6.70 -3.13
C ASP A 57 12.65 -7.02 -4.01
N ARG A 58 13.32 -5.96 -4.45
CA ARG A 58 14.48 -6.05 -5.35
C ARG A 58 15.71 -6.67 -4.68
N GLU A 59 15.83 -6.58 -3.35
CA GLU A 59 16.89 -7.29 -2.61
C GLU A 59 16.70 -8.81 -2.72
N PHE A 60 15.45 -9.26 -2.65
CA PHE A 60 15.10 -10.67 -2.82
C PHE A 60 15.17 -11.15 -4.28
N TRP A 61 14.45 -10.53 -5.23
CA TRP A 61 14.31 -11.10 -6.58
C TRP A 61 15.46 -10.77 -7.53
N HIS A 62 16.11 -9.62 -7.37
CA HIS A 62 17.16 -9.16 -8.28
C HIS A 62 18.56 -9.36 -7.71
N TYR A 63 18.80 -8.85 -6.49
CA TYR A 63 20.13 -8.88 -5.89
C TYR A 63 20.44 -10.19 -5.17
N ARG A 64 19.40 -10.93 -4.76
CA ARG A 64 19.53 -12.22 -4.06
C ARG A 64 20.35 -12.07 -2.77
N THR A 65 20.16 -10.95 -2.06
CA THR A 65 20.84 -10.61 -0.80
C THR A 65 20.06 -11.06 0.43
N THR A 66 18.80 -11.47 0.24
CA THR A 66 17.91 -12.05 1.25
C THR A 66 17.32 -13.38 0.75
N ASP A 67 16.98 -14.26 1.68
CA ASP A 67 16.44 -15.60 1.38
C ASP A 67 14.90 -15.61 1.23
N PHE A 68 14.22 -14.53 1.61
CA PHE A 68 12.77 -14.37 1.52
C PHE A 68 12.42 -12.90 1.20
N PRO A 69 11.24 -12.66 0.58
CA PRO A 69 10.80 -11.30 0.27
C PRO A 69 10.23 -10.59 1.51
N CYS A 70 10.57 -9.32 1.68
CA CYS A 70 9.83 -8.40 2.52
C CYS A 70 8.41 -8.21 1.92
N ALA A 71 7.39 -8.67 2.63
CA ALA A 71 6.02 -8.62 2.15
C ALA A 71 5.44 -7.20 2.16
N MET A 72 5.96 -6.31 3.00
CA MET A 72 5.55 -4.90 3.05
C MET A 72 5.73 -4.24 1.68
N ASN A 73 6.77 -4.59 0.92
CA ASN A 73 7.05 -4.04 -0.41
C ASN A 73 5.91 -4.23 -1.42
N GLN A 74 5.00 -5.19 -1.22
CA GLN A 74 3.84 -5.34 -2.08
C GLN A 74 2.86 -4.16 -1.97
N GLU A 75 3.03 -3.25 -0.99
CA GLU A 75 2.28 -2.00 -0.94
C GLU A 75 2.43 -1.13 -2.20
N PHE A 76 3.56 -1.28 -2.90
CA PHE A 76 3.87 -0.53 -4.11
C PHE A 76 2.93 -0.83 -5.29
N CYS A 77 2.07 -1.84 -5.17
CA CYS A 77 1.00 -2.07 -6.13
C CYS A 77 -0.02 -0.90 -6.16
N LEU A 78 -0.29 -0.24 -5.03
CA LEU A 78 -1.33 0.79 -4.93
C LEU A 78 -1.02 2.05 -5.75
N PRO A 79 0.19 2.65 -5.70
CA PRO A 79 0.54 3.76 -6.60
C PRO A 79 0.35 3.42 -8.08
N LEU A 80 0.62 2.18 -8.48
CA LEU A 80 0.43 1.71 -9.85
C LEU A 80 -1.06 1.60 -10.20
N ALA A 81 -1.89 1.06 -9.29
CA ALA A 81 -3.34 0.99 -9.47
C ALA A 81 -3.95 2.39 -9.63
N LEU A 82 -3.60 3.33 -8.76
CA LEU A 82 -4.07 4.72 -8.82
C LEU A 82 -3.64 5.42 -10.12
N ALA A 83 -2.41 5.17 -10.58
CA ALA A 83 -1.92 5.70 -11.84
C ALA A 83 -2.63 5.09 -13.06
N TYR A 84 -3.10 3.85 -12.98
CA TYR A 84 -3.94 3.25 -14.01
C TYR A 84 -5.35 3.87 -14.03
N SER A 85 -5.98 3.98 -12.85
CA SER A 85 -7.42 4.29 -12.73
C SER A 85 -7.76 5.78 -12.78
N THR A 86 -6.81 6.67 -12.46
CA THR A 86 -7.12 8.10 -12.31
C THR A 86 -6.59 8.93 -13.48
N PRO A 87 -7.43 9.72 -14.19
CA PRO A 87 -7.04 10.57 -15.31
C PRO A 87 -6.37 11.87 -14.83
N PHE A 88 -5.32 11.74 -14.02
CA PHE A 88 -4.51 12.85 -13.56
C PHE A 88 -3.89 13.63 -14.74
N PRO A 89 -3.71 14.96 -14.62
CA PRO A 89 -3.00 15.75 -15.63
C PRO A 89 -1.62 15.16 -15.95
N ASN A 90 -1.34 14.97 -17.24
CA ASN A 90 -0.07 14.42 -17.75
C ASN A 90 0.26 12.99 -17.31
N ASN A 91 -0.75 12.23 -16.89
CA ASN A 91 -0.58 10.83 -16.52
C ASN A 91 -0.40 9.93 -17.74
N ALA A 92 0.86 9.60 -18.04
CA ALA A 92 1.22 8.68 -19.13
C ALA A 92 0.87 7.20 -18.85
N TYR A 93 0.30 6.91 -17.68
CA TYR A 93 0.02 5.55 -17.21
C TYR A 93 -1.48 5.23 -17.17
N TYR A 94 -2.33 6.23 -17.38
CA TYR A 94 -3.78 6.08 -17.36
C TYR A 94 -4.22 4.99 -18.36
N GLN A 95 -4.96 4.00 -17.86
CA GLN A 95 -5.44 2.85 -18.64
C GLN A 95 -4.34 2.04 -19.35
N SER A 96 -3.11 2.07 -18.83
CA SER A 96 -2.02 1.22 -19.33
C SER A 96 -2.22 -0.23 -18.89
N GLU A 97 -2.61 -1.11 -19.80
CA GLU A 97 -2.87 -2.53 -19.49
C GLU A 97 -1.66 -3.24 -18.87
N ARG A 98 -0.43 -2.88 -19.29
CA ARG A 98 0.79 -3.40 -18.67
C ARG A 98 0.90 -3.01 -17.20
N LEU A 99 0.42 -1.83 -16.81
CA LEU A 99 0.46 -1.41 -15.42
C LEU A 99 -0.55 -2.17 -14.58
N LYS A 100 -1.78 -2.32 -15.09
CA LYS A 100 -2.83 -3.12 -14.44
C LYS A 100 -2.38 -4.56 -14.24
N GLU A 101 -1.75 -5.16 -15.25
CA GLU A 101 -1.19 -6.50 -15.17
C GLU A 101 -0.12 -6.62 -14.09
N LEU A 102 0.80 -5.65 -13.97
CA LEU A 102 1.82 -5.64 -12.92
C LEU A 102 1.23 -5.50 -11.50
N VAL A 103 0.14 -4.75 -11.36
CA VAL A 103 -0.61 -4.69 -10.08
C VAL A 103 -1.16 -6.07 -9.73
N ILE A 104 -1.82 -6.73 -10.69
CA ILE A 104 -2.39 -8.07 -10.49
C ILE A 104 -1.28 -9.08 -10.16
N ALA A 105 -0.17 -9.06 -10.90
CA ALA A 105 0.99 -9.91 -10.65
C ALA A 105 1.57 -9.72 -9.24
N SER A 106 1.56 -8.48 -8.73
CA SER A 106 1.99 -8.22 -7.35
C SER A 106 1.08 -8.86 -6.30
N ILE A 107 -0.23 -8.80 -6.50
CA ILE A 107 -1.19 -9.46 -5.60
C ILE A 107 -1.04 -10.98 -5.68
N GLU A 108 -0.88 -11.53 -6.89
CA GLU A 108 -0.66 -12.97 -7.12
C GLU A 108 0.65 -13.47 -6.51
N PHE A 109 1.72 -12.68 -6.59
CA PHE A 109 2.99 -12.99 -5.91
C PHE A 109 2.78 -13.07 -4.40
N ALA A 110 2.10 -12.08 -3.81
CA ALA A 110 1.83 -12.07 -2.38
C ALA A 110 0.96 -13.27 -1.96
N GLN A 111 -0.03 -13.65 -2.77
CA GLN A 111 -0.83 -14.85 -2.54
C GLN A 111 0.01 -16.13 -2.57
N LYS A 112 0.98 -16.22 -3.48
CA LYS A 112 1.87 -17.38 -3.60
C LYS A 112 2.85 -17.49 -2.42
N THR A 113 3.32 -16.37 -1.88
CA THR A 113 4.37 -16.35 -0.83
C THR A 113 3.84 -16.18 0.59
N THR A 114 2.54 -16.00 0.76
CA THR A 114 1.90 -15.91 2.09
C THR A 114 2.06 -17.23 2.85
N HIS A 115 2.15 -17.16 4.18
CA HIS A 115 2.11 -18.35 5.03
C HIS A 115 0.71 -19.00 4.99
N GLU A 116 0.61 -20.28 5.39
CA GLU A 116 -0.66 -21.03 5.37
C GLU A 116 -1.77 -20.39 6.22
N ASP A 117 -1.40 -19.65 7.27
CA ASP A 117 -2.32 -18.93 8.15
C ASP A 117 -2.69 -17.53 7.62
N GLY A 118 -2.14 -17.12 6.46
CA GLY A 118 -2.35 -15.81 5.85
C GLY A 118 -1.36 -14.73 6.24
N SER A 119 -0.44 -15.00 7.17
CA SER A 119 0.54 -14.02 7.62
C SER A 119 1.66 -13.82 6.61
N CYS A 120 2.50 -12.81 6.85
CA CYS A 120 3.70 -12.56 6.08
C CYS A 120 4.84 -12.03 6.94
N ASP A 121 6.05 -12.01 6.38
CA ASP A 121 7.27 -11.56 7.05
C ASP A 121 7.81 -10.26 6.40
N ASP A 122 8.63 -9.54 7.15
CA ASP A 122 9.27 -8.27 6.80
C ASP A 122 10.81 -8.38 6.95
N TYR A 123 11.30 -8.58 8.18
CA TYR A 123 12.73 -8.56 8.52
C TYR A 123 13.31 -9.92 8.88
N PHE A 124 12.54 -10.78 9.54
CA PHE A 124 12.97 -12.12 9.95
C PHE A 124 12.01 -13.21 9.46
N PRO A 125 12.52 -14.42 9.13
CA PRO A 125 11.66 -15.54 8.75
C PRO A 125 10.69 -15.92 9.88
N TYR A 126 9.44 -16.17 9.51
CA TYR A 126 8.35 -16.60 10.41
C TYR A 126 7.96 -15.59 11.50
N GLU A 127 8.35 -14.34 11.38
CA GLU A 127 8.02 -13.30 12.37
C GLU A 127 6.54 -12.93 12.39
N ARG A 128 5.83 -13.12 11.26
CA ARG A 128 4.41 -12.76 11.13
C ARG A 128 4.14 -11.29 11.47
N ALA A 129 4.88 -10.40 10.82
CA ALA A 129 4.87 -8.97 11.14
C ALA A 129 3.50 -8.32 10.83
N LEU A 130 2.81 -7.85 11.88
CA LEU A 130 1.52 -7.19 11.74
C LEU A 130 1.64 -5.92 10.87
N GLY A 131 2.72 -5.14 11.05
CA GLY A 131 3.02 -3.96 10.22
C GLY A 131 3.04 -4.29 8.72
N ALA A 132 3.97 -5.15 8.28
CA ALA A 132 4.01 -5.59 6.87
C ALA A 132 2.68 -6.17 6.39
N HIS A 133 1.96 -6.88 7.26
CA HIS A 133 0.67 -7.45 6.95
C HIS A 133 -0.39 -6.40 6.65
N VAL A 134 -0.59 -5.40 7.51
CA VAL A 134 -1.64 -4.38 7.31
C VAL A 134 -1.33 -3.45 6.14
N PHE A 135 -0.06 -3.07 5.96
CA PHE A 135 0.37 -2.22 4.85
C PHE A 135 0.10 -2.89 3.49
N SER A 136 0.59 -4.11 3.31
CA SER A 136 0.39 -4.86 2.07
C SER A 136 -1.07 -5.25 1.86
N THR A 137 -1.79 -5.69 2.90
CA THR A 137 -3.22 -6.05 2.79
C THR A 137 -4.07 -4.87 2.33
N TYR A 138 -3.90 -3.70 2.96
CA TYR A 138 -4.65 -2.52 2.52
C TYR A 138 -4.30 -2.15 1.08
N ALA A 139 -3.03 -2.07 0.74
CA ALA A 139 -2.62 -1.65 -0.60
C ALA A 139 -3.15 -2.59 -1.69
N MET A 140 -3.09 -3.90 -1.47
CA MET A 140 -3.60 -4.89 -2.43
C MET A 140 -5.14 -4.86 -2.53
N THR A 141 -5.84 -4.77 -1.39
CA THR A 141 -7.31 -4.68 -1.40
C THR A 141 -7.81 -3.37 -2.00
N GLU A 142 -7.15 -2.25 -1.70
CA GLU A 142 -7.44 -0.96 -2.31
C GLU A 142 -7.17 -0.99 -3.81
N SER A 143 -6.04 -1.58 -4.24
CA SER A 143 -5.74 -1.77 -5.66
C SER A 143 -6.80 -2.61 -6.37
N TYR A 144 -7.33 -3.66 -5.72
CA TYR A 144 -8.40 -4.47 -6.26
C TYR A 144 -9.68 -3.64 -6.49
N ILE A 145 -10.05 -2.80 -5.51
CA ILE A 145 -11.20 -1.89 -5.59
C ILE A 145 -10.99 -0.85 -6.70
N GLU A 146 -9.85 -0.17 -6.69
CA GLU A 146 -9.52 0.90 -7.65
C GLU A 146 -9.49 0.41 -9.10
N LEU A 147 -9.12 -0.84 -9.33
CA LEU A 147 -9.08 -1.46 -10.66
C LEU A 147 -10.39 -2.16 -11.06
N ASP A 148 -11.39 -2.17 -10.18
CA ASP A 148 -12.67 -2.89 -10.34
C ASP A 148 -12.44 -4.35 -10.80
N LEU A 149 -11.58 -5.07 -10.07
CA LEU A 149 -11.23 -6.44 -10.45
C LEU A 149 -12.37 -7.40 -10.16
N ASN A 150 -12.49 -8.43 -11.01
CA ASN A 150 -13.39 -9.57 -10.81
C ASN A 150 -12.56 -10.86 -10.76
N ARG A 151 -11.86 -11.07 -9.64
CA ARG A 151 -10.96 -12.20 -9.37
C ARG A 151 -11.33 -12.87 -8.05
N PRO A 152 -12.24 -13.86 -8.05
CA PRO A 152 -12.70 -14.54 -6.83
C PRO A 152 -11.57 -15.26 -6.08
N ASP A 153 -10.58 -15.76 -6.81
CA ASP A 153 -9.40 -16.41 -6.25
C ASP A 153 -8.58 -15.47 -5.34
N LEU A 154 -8.50 -14.19 -5.69
CA LEU A 154 -7.84 -13.19 -4.85
C LEU A 154 -8.72 -12.75 -3.66
N LEU A 155 -10.05 -12.88 -3.76
CA LEU A 155 -10.95 -12.61 -2.63
C LEU A 155 -10.73 -13.63 -1.50
N GLU A 156 -10.53 -14.91 -1.82
CA GLU A 156 -10.19 -15.92 -0.81
C GLU A 156 -8.84 -15.64 -0.14
N PHE A 157 -7.86 -15.15 -0.90
CA PHE A 157 -6.60 -14.67 -0.32
C PHE A 157 -6.82 -13.52 0.67
N PHE A 158 -7.66 -12.53 0.33
CA PHE A 158 -7.97 -11.44 1.26
C PHE A 158 -8.76 -11.89 2.49
N ARG A 159 -9.64 -12.90 2.37
CA ARG A 159 -10.28 -13.54 3.53
C ARG A 159 -9.25 -14.16 4.45
N LEU A 160 -8.29 -14.91 3.90
CA LEU A 160 -7.23 -15.54 4.69
C LEU A 160 -6.41 -14.49 5.47
N ARG A 161 -6.03 -13.39 4.81
CA ARG A 161 -5.32 -12.28 5.47
C ARG A 161 -6.17 -11.57 6.53
N GLY A 162 -7.46 -11.41 6.27
CA GLY A 162 -8.42 -10.86 7.22
C GLY A 162 -8.60 -11.76 8.44
N ASP A 163 -8.74 -13.07 8.24
CA ASP A 163 -8.89 -14.06 9.30
C ASP A 163 -7.66 -14.07 10.22
N TRP A 164 -6.46 -13.93 9.66
CA TRP A 164 -5.25 -13.75 10.47
C TRP A 164 -5.33 -12.50 11.35
N LEU A 165 -5.72 -11.34 10.81
CA LEU A 165 -5.88 -10.10 11.57
C LEU A 165 -6.95 -10.18 12.66
N LEU A 166 -8.04 -10.93 12.44
CA LEU A 166 -9.07 -11.11 13.46
C LEU A 166 -8.57 -11.86 14.70
N ASN A 167 -7.48 -12.62 14.57
CA ASN A 167 -6.95 -13.49 15.63
C ASN A 167 -5.57 -13.06 16.15
N ASN A 168 -5.00 -11.96 15.63
CA ASN A 168 -3.66 -11.51 15.97
C ASN A 168 -3.63 -10.00 16.20
N ASN A 169 -2.74 -9.54 17.07
CA ASN A 169 -2.57 -8.12 17.38
C ASN A 169 -1.09 -7.80 17.63
N GLU A 170 -0.75 -6.50 17.65
CA GLU A 170 0.58 -6.07 18.07
C GLU A 170 0.87 -6.43 19.52
N SER A 171 2.14 -6.68 19.79
CA SER A 171 2.63 -6.88 21.17
C SER A 171 2.77 -5.56 21.95
N GLY A 172 2.87 -4.43 21.26
CA GLY A 172 3.02 -3.09 21.82
C GLY A 172 1.90 -2.12 21.42
N GLN A 173 1.98 -0.89 21.94
CA GLN A 173 1.07 0.20 21.57
C GLN A 173 1.61 0.92 20.34
N LEU A 174 1.15 0.50 19.16
CA LEU A 174 1.45 1.13 17.88
C LEU A 174 0.13 1.57 17.25
N THR A 175 -0.30 2.80 17.52
CA THR A 175 -1.60 3.32 17.06
C THR A 175 -1.69 3.26 15.55
N ASN A 176 -0.64 3.64 14.82
CA ASN A 176 -0.64 3.62 13.36
C ASN A 176 -0.99 2.22 12.82
N HIS A 177 -0.47 1.14 13.43
CA HIS A 177 -0.78 -0.23 13.03
C HIS A 177 -2.22 -0.61 13.33
N GLN A 178 -2.75 -0.22 14.49
CA GLN A 178 -4.17 -0.45 14.82
C GLN A 178 -5.10 0.30 13.86
N ALA A 179 -4.81 1.57 13.58
CA ALA A 179 -5.57 2.38 12.64
C ALA A 179 -5.55 1.76 11.24
N PHE A 180 -4.40 1.19 10.86
CA PHE A 180 -4.26 0.57 9.56
C PHE A 180 -4.94 -0.79 9.48
N ALA A 181 -4.88 -1.61 10.54
CA ALA A 181 -5.64 -2.85 10.64
C ALA A 181 -7.14 -2.60 10.49
N ALA A 182 -7.66 -1.53 11.12
CA ALA A 182 -9.04 -1.12 10.98
C ALA A 182 -9.40 -0.82 9.51
N LEU A 183 -8.56 -0.07 8.81
CA LEU A 183 -8.76 0.28 7.41
C LEU A 183 -8.64 -0.93 6.47
N ALA A 184 -7.64 -1.80 6.68
CA ALA A 184 -7.42 -3.01 5.89
C ALA A 184 -8.61 -3.97 6.02
N LEU A 185 -9.08 -4.25 7.24
CA LEU A 185 -10.26 -5.08 7.47
C LEU A 185 -11.54 -4.48 6.89
N TYR A 186 -11.67 -3.15 6.89
CA TYR A 186 -12.81 -2.50 6.24
C TYR A 186 -12.82 -2.74 4.73
N ASN A 187 -11.64 -2.72 4.08
CA ASN A 187 -11.54 -3.07 2.67
C ASN A 187 -11.87 -4.56 2.42
N VAL A 188 -11.40 -5.47 3.28
CA VAL A 188 -11.78 -6.89 3.17
C VAL A 188 -13.30 -7.05 3.31
N TYR A 189 -13.95 -6.32 4.22
CA TYR A 189 -15.40 -6.28 4.32
C TYR A 189 -16.07 -5.78 3.03
N ILE A 190 -15.63 -4.66 2.45
CA ILE A 190 -16.17 -4.15 1.18
C ILE A 190 -16.09 -5.21 0.08
N LEU A 191 -14.96 -5.90 -0.02
CA LEU A 191 -14.69 -6.87 -1.08
C LEU A 191 -15.45 -8.19 -0.91
N THR A 192 -15.68 -8.62 0.34
CA THR A 192 -16.22 -9.95 0.64
C THR A 192 -17.68 -9.94 1.07
N GLY A 193 -18.18 -8.80 1.58
CA GLY A 193 -19.49 -8.67 2.20
C GLY A 193 -19.64 -9.38 3.55
N ASP A 194 -18.54 -9.86 4.16
CA ASP A 194 -18.58 -10.60 5.42
C ASP A 194 -18.43 -9.66 6.63
N ASP A 195 -19.50 -9.54 7.43
CA ASP A 195 -19.59 -8.68 8.60
C ASP A 195 -18.55 -8.98 9.69
N ARG A 196 -17.92 -10.17 9.70
CA ARG A 196 -16.82 -10.46 10.65
C ARG A 196 -15.67 -9.47 10.49
N TYR A 197 -15.34 -9.09 9.26
CA TYR A 197 -14.29 -8.11 8.99
C TYR A 197 -14.74 -6.69 9.31
N LEU A 198 -16.03 -6.36 9.18
CA LEU A 198 -16.57 -5.09 9.66
C LEU A 198 -16.44 -4.97 11.18
N HIS A 199 -16.81 -6.02 11.93
CA HIS A 199 -16.64 -6.06 13.38
C HIS A 199 -15.16 -5.97 13.79
N GLY A 200 -14.27 -6.66 13.07
CA GLY A 200 -12.82 -6.53 13.26
C GLY A 200 -12.31 -5.11 13.01
N SER A 201 -12.75 -4.47 11.92
CA SER A 201 -12.43 -3.07 11.63
C SER A 201 -12.85 -2.15 12.78
N HIS A 202 -14.05 -2.33 13.30
CA HIS A 202 -14.55 -1.58 14.46
C HIS A 202 -13.73 -1.83 15.73
N HIS A 203 -13.31 -3.08 15.97
CA HIS A 203 -12.48 -3.42 17.12
C HIS A 203 -11.14 -2.68 17.08
N PHE A 204 -10.42 -2.76 15.97
CA PHE A 204 -9.14 -2.07 15.80
C PHE A 204 -9.30 -0.54 15.85
N ARG A 205 -10.35 0.01 15.23
CA ARG A 205 -10.71 1.44 15.37
C ARG A 205 -10.85 1.82 16.84
N ASP A 206 -11.63 1.06 17.61
CA ASP A 206 -11.91 1.40 19.01
C ASP A 206 -10.64 1.31 19.87
N ILE A 207 -9.72 0.39 19.59
CA ILE A 207 -8.37 0.38 20.19
C ILE A 207 -7.63 1.68 19.85
N THR A 208 -7.52 2.02 18.57
CA THR A 208 -6.84 3.25 18.12
C THR A 208 -7.37 4.49 18.85
N LEU A 209 -8.69 4.65 18.91
CA LEU A 209 -9.31 5.81 19.54
C LEU A 209 -9.10 5.83 21.06
N SER A 210 -9.03 4.66 21.70
CA SER A 210 -8.76 4.56 23.14
C SER A 210 -7.34 4.99 23.53
N TRP A 211 -6.43 5.05 22.56
CA TRP A 211 -5.03 5.46 22.73
C TRP A 211 -4.78 6.92 22.36
N GLN A 212 -5.83 7.70 22.06
CA GLN A 212 -5.70 9.14 21.89
C GLN A 212 -5.55 9.83 23.25
N GLN A 213 -4.56 10.72 23.36
CA GLN A 213 -4.27 11.46 24.57
C GLN A 213 -5.16 12.69 24.75
N GLU A 214 -5.11 13.29 25.94
CA GLU A 214 -5.82 14.54 26.25
C GLU A 214 -5.38 15.69 25.33
N GLU A 215 -4.11 15.71 24.93
CA GLU A 215 -3.56 16.70 23.98
C GLU A 215 -3.93 16.42 22.51
N GLY A 216 -4.54 15.27 22.19
CA GLY A 216 -5.01 14.94 20.84
C GLY A 216 -4.11 14.06 19.99
N TRP A 217 -2.83 13.92 20.37
CA TRP A 217 -1.93 12.97 19.71
C TRP A 217 -2.24 11.52 20.11
N PHE A 218 -1.90 10.58 19.24
CA PHE A 218 -2.08 9.16 19.50
C PHE A 218 -0.80 8.50 20.02
N GLN A 219 -0.95 7.59 20.99
CA GLN A 219 0.16 6.86 21.59
C GLN A 219 0.82 5.88 20.62
N GLU A 220 2.12 6.03 20.41
CA GLU A 220 2.97 5.03 19.75
C GLU A 220 3.86 4.36 20.79
N TYR A 221 5.05 3.85 20.42
CA TYR A 221 5.96 3.11 21.30
C TYR A 221 6.06 3.67 22.74
N GLU A 222 6.76 4.79 22.92
CA GLU A 222 7.00 5.40 24.24
C GLU A 222 6.33 6.77 24.39
N GLY A 223 5.68 7.29 23.35
CA GLY A 223 5.03 8.60 23.37
C GLY A 223 4.57 9.08 22.00
N ALA A 224 4.46 10.40 21.85
CA ALA A 224 4.08 11.04 20.61
C ALA A 224 5.18 10.92 19.54
N ASP A 225 4.82 10.45 18.35
CA ASP A 225 5.67 10.51 17.16
C ASP A 225 4.93 11.25 16.04
N PRO A 226 5.36 12.44 15.60
CA PRO A 226 4.67 13.20 14.56
C PRO A 226 4.56 12.47 13.21
N GLY A 227 5.52 11.60 12.89
CA GLY A 227 5.51 10.81 11.67
C GLY A 227 4.40 9.77 11.71
N TYR A 228 4.37 8.92 12.73
CA TYR A 228 3.32 7.92 12.90
C TYR A 228 1.95 8.53 13.19
N HIS A 229 1.90 9.67 13.90
CA HIS A 229 0.66 10.42 14.10
C HIS A 229 0.03 10.84 12.77
N SER A 230 0.84 11.31 11.82
CA SER A 230 0.36 11.63 10.47
C SER A 230 -0.18 10.40 9.72
N CYS A 231 0.43 9.22 9.92
CA CYS A 231 -0.08 7.95 9.39
C CYS A 231 -1.44 7.59 10.01
N SER A 232 -1.55 7.66 11.34
CA SER A 232 -2.79 7.40 12.08
C SER A 232 -3.94 8.30 11.59
N ILE A 233 -3.69 9.61 11.44
CA ILE A 233 -4.66 10.55 10.87
C ILE A 233 -5.04 10.14 9.44
N ALA A 234 -4.06 9.82 8.59
CA ALA A 234 -4.32 9.45 7.20
C ALA A 234 -5.17 8.18 7.10
N PHE A 235 -4.87 7.14 7.89
CA PHE A 235 -5.59 5.87 7.87
C PHE A 235 -7.01 6.00 8.43
N LEU A 236 -7.19 6.70 9.56
CA LEU A 236 -8.52 6.99 10.10
C LEU A 236 -9.33 7.89 9.18
N GLY A 237 -8.71 8.87 8.53
CA GLY A 237 -9.36 9.72 7.54
C GLY A 237 -9.87 8.93 6.33
N LYS A 238 -9.05 8.01 5.80
CA LYS A 238 -9.46 7.08 4.75
C LYS A 238 -10.57 6.14 5.20
N LEU A 239 -10.50 5.62 6.43
CA LEU A 239 -11.55 4.80 7.01
C LEU A 239 -12.86 5.58 7.13
N TYR A 240 -12.83 6.84 7.58
CA TYR A 240 -14.00 7.71 7.60
C TYR A 240 -14.57 7.95 6.21
N GLN A 241 -13.72 8.17 5.19
CA GLN A 241 -14.19 8.38 3.82
C GLN A 241 -14.99 7.20 3.30
N LYS A 242 -14.60 5.97 3.64
CA LYS A 242 -15.29 4.73 3.24
C LYS A 242 -16.50 4.43 4.12
N SER A 243 -16.34 4.47 5.44
CA SER A 243 -17.35 4.03 6.41
C SER A 243 -18.40 5.08 6.78
N LYS A 244 -18.06 6.36 6.63
CA LYS A 244 -18.81 7.51 7.18
C LYS A 244 -19.05 7.42 8.69
N ASP A 245 -18.23 6.66 9.41
CA ASP A 245 -18.34 6.47 10.85
C ASP A 245 -18.08 7.79 11.59
N GLN A 246 -19.13 8.32 12.21
CA GLN A 246 -19.08 9.60 12.93
C GLN A 246 -18.17 9.56 14.16
N LYS A 247 -17.87 8.37 14.72
CA LYS A 247 -16.94 8.24 15.85
C LYS A 247 -15.52 8.73 15.52
N LEU A 248 -15.16 8.79 14.24
CA LEU A 248 -13.84 9.21 13.78
C LEU A 248 -13.67 10.73 13.74
N ILE A 249 -14.75 11.51 13.67
CA ILE A 249 -14.66 12.95 13.37
C ILE A 249 -13.99 13.74 14.49
N GLU A 250 -14.48 13.62 15.72
CA GLU A 250 -13.93 14.39 16.85
C GLU A 250 -12.48 14.01 17.17
N PRO A 251 -12.11 12.70 17.21
CA PRO A 251 -10.71 12.30 17.33
C PRO A 251 -9.82 12.87 16.22
N LEU A 252 -10.28 12.84 14.96
CA LEU A 252 -9.50 13.37 13.83
C LEU A 252 -9.32 14.89 13.90
N LYS A 253 -10.33 15.65 14.34
CA LYS A 253 -10.20 17.10 14.56
C LYS A 253 -9.16 17.39 15.63
N LYS A 254 -9.27 16.71 16.77
CA LYS A 254 -8.35 16.87 17.90
C LYS A 254 -6.92 16.50 17.53
N ALA A 255 -6.74 15.55 16.61
CA ALA A 255 -5.42 15.12 16.16
C ALA A 255 -4.69 16.15 15.26
N VAL A 256 -5.39 17.14 14.69
CA VAL A 256 -4.80 18.15 13.79
C VAL A 256 -4.76 19.57 14.37
N GLU A 257 -5.22 19.74 15.61
CA GLU A 257 -5.12 20.98 16.40
C GLU A 257 -3.75 21.07 17.09
#